data_AF-A0A3B4AFH6-F1
#
_entry.id   AF-A0A3B4AFH6-F1
#
_cell.length_a   1.000
_cell.length_b   1.000
_cell.length_c   1.000
_cell.angle_alpha   90.00
_cell.angle_beta   90.00
_cell.angle_gamma   90.00
#
_symmetry.space_group_name_H-M   'P 1'
#
loop_
_entity.id
_entity.type
_entity.pdbx_description
1 polymer ?
#
loop_
_entity_poly.entity_id
_entity_poly.type
_entity_poly.pdbx_seq_one_letter_code
_entity_poly.pdbx_strand_id
1 'polypeptide(L)'
;MLASTILLLVSLSLSFGAQLPNQAASKDAPIATNGQPFPWTTMRLPKSIFPVHYDLSIHPNLTTLDFTGVVRIELDVLEDTDMIVLHAKKMQVSNVFLFGPEGVKSLDVLEYPRFHQLALISDTVLTKGRKYEVHLEFAANLSDSFHGFYKGSYQTSSGEVRVLASTQFEATFARGAFPCFDEPAFKANFTIQIVREPRHIAISNMPKIKTVELPGGLLEDHFDTTVKMSTYLVAYIVCDFLSVSGTTQHGVEISIYAVPEKINQTAFALSAAIKLLDFYDDYFDIPYPLPKQDLAAIPDFQSGAMENWGLTTYRETALLFDPEKSSASDKLGITKVRKNTVVWKPHFRVSKAFSERGTHYIIHFHIDCSL
;
A
#
# COMPACT_ATOMS: atom_id res chain seq x y z
N MET A 1 55.21 51.31 30.18
CA MET A 1 56.02 50.08 30.06
C MET A 1 55.12 48.96 29.60
N LEU A 2 55.65 48.09 28.72
CA LEU A 2 55.05 46.89 28.10
C LEU A 2 54.13 47.19 26.90
N ALA A 3 54.69 47.37 25.70
CA ALA A 3 55.19 46.35 24.76
C ALA A 3 54.06 45.62 24.03
N SER A 4 53.78 46.07 22.80
CA SER A 4 52.97 45.36 21.81
C SER A 4 53.65 44.06 21.41
N THR A 5 52.94 42.94 21.56
CA THR A 5 53.36 41.64 21.04
C THR A 5 52.30 41.19 20.04
N ILE A 6 52.68 41.22 18.75
CA ILE A 6 51.91 40.68 17.64
C ILE A 6 51.99 39.15 17.74
N LEU A 7 50.87 38.48 18.01
CA LEU A 7 50.77 37.03 17.95
C LEU A 7 50.20 36.64 16.58
N LEU A 8 51.08 36.12 15.72
CA LEU A 8 50.71 35.45 14.47
C LEU A 8 49.97 34.14 14.81
N LEU A 9 48.66 34.08 14.54
CA LEU A 9 47.91 32.82 14.54
C LEU A 9 47.83 32.30 13.11
N VAL A 10 48.65 31.28 12.84
CA VAL A 10 48.64 30.49 11.61
C VAL A 10 47.35 29.67 11.56
N SER A 11 46.48 29.98 10.60
CA SER A 11 45.32 29.16 10.29
C SER A 11 45.76 27.91 9.52
N LEU A 12 45.90 26.76 10.21
CA LEU A 12 46.00 25.46 9.54
C LEU A 12 44.61 25.08 9.01
N SER A 13 44.39 25.28 7.72
CA SER A 13 43.28 24.68 6.98
C SER A 13 43.56 23.19 6.76
N LEU A 14 43.05 22.33 7.65
CA LEU A 14 42.97 20.90 7.38
C LEU A 14 41.81 20.63 6.42
N SER A 15 42.09 20.73 5.12
CA SER A 15 41.23 20.22 4.07
C SER A 15 41.28 18.68 4.10
N PHE A 16 40.38 18.05 4.85
CA PHE A 16 40.08 16.63 4.66
C PHE A 16 39.32 16.49 3.34
N GLY A 17 40.07 16.36 2.25
CA GLY A 17 39.58 15.85 0.98
C GLY A 17 39.25 14.37 1.13
N ALA A 18 38.09 14.06 1.72
CA ALA A 18 37.49 12.75 1.57
C ALA A 18 36.92 12.66 0.15
N GLN A 19 37.78 12.26 -0.80
CA GLN A 19 37.34 11.82 -2.11
C GLN A 19 36.44 10.61 -1.90
N LEU A 20 35.12 10.82 -2.06
CA LEU A 20 34.17 9.73 -2.21
C LEU A 20 34.71 8.81 -3.31
N PRO A 21 34.77 7.49 -3.10
CA PRO A 21 35.19 6.58 -4.15
C PRO A 21 34.29 6.82 -5.35
N ASN A 22 34.94 7.20 -6.45
CA ASN A 22 34.34 7.39 -7.75
C ASN A 22 33.58 6.10 -8.07
N GLN A 23 32.25 6.11 -7.94
CA GLN A 23 31.41 5.04 -8.48
C GLN A 23 31.51 5.16 -9.99
N ALA A 24 32.56 4.56 -10.55
CA ALA A 24 32.51 4.09 -11.91
C ALA A 24 31.36 3.09 -11.96
N ALA A 25 30.17 3.56 -12.36
CA ALA A 25 29.07 2.70 -12.73
C ALA A 25 29.64 1.69 -13.74
N SER A 26 29.61 0.39 -13.40
CA SER A 26 29.95 -0.62 -14.40
C SER A 26 28.95 -0.42 -15.55
N LYS A 27 29.49 -0.30 -16.76
CA LYS A 27 28.78 0.00 -18.01
C LYS A 27 28.05 -1.24 -18.56
N ASP A 28 27.78 -2.23 -17.72
CA ASP A 28 27.16 -3.47 -18.14
C ASP A 28 25.65 -3.31 -18.07
N ALA A 29 24.96 -3.56 -19.19
CA ALA A 29 23.51 -3.55 -19.23
C ALA A 29 22.96 -4.54 -18.18
N PRO A 30 21.89 -4.19 -17.46
CA PRO A 30 21.27 -5.13 -16.52
C PRO A 30 20.86 -6.39 -17.27
N ILE A 31 21.10 -7.55 -16.67
CA ILE A 31 20.79 -8.85 -17.27
C ILE A 31 19.60 -9.44 -16.52
N ALA A 32 18.58 -9.86 -17.28
CA ALA A 32 17.39 -10.51 -16.76
C ALA A 32 17.69 -11.94 -16.28
N THR A 33 16.77 -12.55 -15.53
CA THR A 33 16.91 -13.92 -14.99
C THR A 33 17.15 -14.99 -16.07
N ASN A 34 16.70 -14.76 -17.29
CA ASN A 34 16.89 -15.65 -18.44
C ASN A 34 18.17 -15.37 -19.26
N GLY A 35 19.04 -14.47 -18.79
CA GLY A 35 20.31 -14.12 -19.45
C GLY A 35 20.19 -13.06 -20.56
N GLN A 36 18.99 -12.60 -20.90
CA GLN A 36 18.79 -11.53 -21.88
C GLN A 36 19.09 -10.15 -21.28
N PRO A 37 19.51 -9.16 -22.09
CA PRO A 37 19.59 -7.77 -21.63
C PRO A 37 18.22 -7.27 -21.18
N PHE A 38 18.15 -6.70 -19.98
CA PHE A 38 16.95 -6.04 -19.46
C PHE A 38 16.91 -4.61 -20.01
N PRO A 39 15.78 -4.15 -20.57
CA PRO A 39 15.74 -2.94 -21.39
C PRO A 39 15.75 -1.63 -20.57
N TRP A 40 15.79 -1.71 -19.25
CA TRP A 40 15.73 -0.55 -18.36
C TRP A 40 16.80 -0.56 -17.29
N THR A 41 17.58 0.53 -17.21
CA THR A 41 18.83 0.56 -16.43
C THR A 41 18.70 1.20 -15.05
N THR A 42 17.53 1.73 -14.69
CA THR A 42 17.35 2.50 -13.45
C THR A 42 16.30 1.90 -12.53
N MET A 43 16.44 2.14 -11.23
CA MET A 43 15.48 1.67 -10.22
C MET A 43 14.12 2.39 -10.33
N ARG A 44 14.10 3.64 -10.80
CA ARG A 44 12.85 4.40 -11.01
C ARG A 44 12.19 3.94 -12.30
N LEU A 45 10.87 3.82 -12.30
CA LEU A 45 10.15 3.39 -13.50
C LEU A 45 10.23 4.45 -14.62
N PRO A 46 10.16 4.03 -15.90
CA PRO A 46 9.94 4.94 -17.01
C PRO A 46 8.67 5.78 -16.82
N LYS A 47 8.64 6.97 -17.42
CA LYS A 47 7.47 7.85 -17.45
C LYS A 47 6.71 7.80 -18.78
N SER A 48 7.10 6.89 -19.68
CA SER A 48 6.48 6.70 -20.99
C SER A 48 5.05 6.15 -20.88
N ILE A 49 4.73 5.44 -19.80
CA ILE A 49 3.42 4.83 -19.55
C ILE A 49 2.95 5.20 -18.15
N PHE A 50 1.66 5.50 -18.02
CA PHE A 50 1.02 5.84 -16.76
C PHE A 50 -0.20 4.93 -16.51
N PRO A 51 -0.35 4.31 -15.33
CA PRO A 51 -1.53 3.51 -15.01
C PRO A 51 -2.71 4.41 -14.67
N VAL A 52 -3.90 4.03 -15.14
CA VAL A 52 -5.14 4.78 -14.93
C VAL A 52 -6.05 4.06 -13.96
N HIS A 53 -6.19 2.75 -14.14
CA HIS A 53 -7.11 1.91 -13.38
C HIS A 53 -6.53 0.50 -13.23
N TYR A 54 -6.78 -0.13 -12.09
CA TYR A 54 -6.44 -1.51 -11.79
C TYR A 54 -7.72 -2.28 -11.47
N ASP A 55 -7.99 -3.36 -12.20
CA ASP A 55 -8.91 -4.41 -11.74
C ASP A 55 -8.09 -5.56 -11.15
N LEU A 56 -8.26 -5.78 -9.84
CA LEU A 56 -7.44 -6.68 -9.04
C LEU A 56 -8.31 -7.76 -8.41
N SER A 57 -8.15 -9.00 -8.87
CA SER A 57 -8.75 -10.18 -8.24
C SER A 57 -7.68 -10.95 -7.48
N ILE A 58 -7.94 -11.26 -6.21
CA ILE A 58 -7.05 -12.01 -5.32
C ILE A 58 -7.80 -13.20 -4.72
N HIS A 59 -7.18 -14.38 -4.78
CA HIS A 59 -7.69 -15.60 -4.18
C HIS A 59 -6.64 -16.17 -3.23
N PRO A 60 -6.66 -15.77 -1.93
CA PRO A 60 -5.81 -16.35 -0.91
C PRO A 60 -6.37 -17.66 -0.38
N ASN A 61 -5.48 -18.60 -0.06
CA ASN A 61 -5.79 -19.81 0.66
C ASN A 61 -5.07 -19.80 2.02
N LEU A 62 -5.86 -19.64 3.08
CA LEU A 62 -5.35 -19.56 4.46
C LEU A 62 -4.92 -20.92 5.04
N THR A 63 -5.11 -22.02 4.29
CA THR A 63 -4.66 -23.37 4.66
C THR A 63 -3.29 -23.68 4.06
N THR A 64 -3.10 -23.44 2.76
CA THR A 64 -1.82 -23.62 2.06
C THR A 64 -0.88 -22.42 2.20
N LEU A 65 -1.40 -21.29 2.68
CA LEU A 65 -0.66 -20.04 2.92
C LEU A 65 -0.07 -19.43 1.65
N ASP A 66 -0.79 -19.59 0.55
CA ASP A 66 -0.48 -19.03 -0.76
C ASP A 66 -1.67 -18.23 -1.31
N PHE A 67 -1.45 -17.55 -2.43
CA PHE A 67 -2.50 -16.86 -3.15
C PHE A 67 -2.21 -16.84 -4.64
N THR A 68 -3.29 -16.81 -5.41
CA THR A 68 -3.29 -16.50 -6.83
C THR A 68 -4.00 -15.18 -7.06
N GLY A 69 -3.72 -14.54 -8.19
CA GLY A 69 -4.42 -13.32 -8.55
C GLY A 69 -4.32 -13.00 -10.03
N VAL A 70 -5.20 -12.10 -10.43
CA VAL A 70 -5.24 -11.52 -11.78
C VAL A 70 -5.25 -10.02 -11.61
N VAL A 71 -4.36 -9.33 -12.32
CA VAL A 71 -4.37 -7.88 -12.41
C VAL A 71 -4.55 -7.47 -13.86
N ARG A 72 -5.51 -6.58 -14.09
CA ARG A 72 -5.66 -5.85 -15.35
C ARG A 72 -5.38 -4.39 -15.08
N ILE A 73 -4.47 -3.81 -15.84
CA ILE A 73 -4.05 -2.42 -15.66
C ILE A 73 -4.36 -1.66 -16.93
N GLU A 74 -5.25 -0.69 -16.85
CA GLU A 74 -5.45 0.30 -17.91
C GLU A 74 -4.29 1.28 -17.93
N LEU A 75 -3.73 1.52 -19.12
CA LEU A 75 -2.51 2.28 -19.34
C LEU A 75 -2.76 3.42 -20.32
N ASP A 76 -2.29 4.61 -19.95
CA ASP A 76 -2.12 5.75 -20.87
C ASP A 76 -0.66 5.80 -21.35
N VAL A 77 -0.47 5.78 -22.67
CA VAL A 77 0.87 5.87 -23.29
C VAL A 77 1.20 7.33 -23.58
N LEU A 78 2.23 7.85 -22.93
CA LEU A 78 2.66 9.25 -23.01
C LEU A 78 3.78 9.47 -24.03
N GLU A 79 4.55 8.43 -24.31
CA GLU A 79 5.65 8.39 -25.29
C GLU A 79 5.62 7.05 -26.00
N ASP A 80 5.91 7.05 -27.31
CA ASP A 80 5.98 5.82 -28.10
C ASP A 80 7.03 4.87 -27.49
N THR A 81 6.62 3.63 -27.24
CA THR A 81 7.48 2.61 -26.62
C THR A 81 6.99 1.21 -26.98
N ASP A 82 7.87 0.22 -26.94
CA ASP A 82 7.55 -1.20 -27.14
C ASP A 82 7.60 -1.99 -25.83
N MET A 83 7.81 -1.32 -24.68
CA MET A 83 7.96 -1.98 -23.39
C MET A 83 7.12 -1.34 -22.28
N ILE A 84 6.63 -2.19 -21.39
CA ILE A 84 6.00 -1.80 -20.12
C ILE A 84 6.91 -2.26 -19.00
N VAL A 85 7.48 -1.33 -18.22
CA VAL A 85 8.30 -1.66 -17.05
C VAL A 85 7.52 -1.36 -15.78
N LEU A 86 7.35 -2.36 -14.93
CA LEU A 86 6.61 -2.27 -13.66
C LEU A 86 7.33 -3.05 -12.55
N HIS A 87 6.83 -2.95 -11.33
CA HIS A 87 7.41 -3.65 -10.18
C HIS A 87 6.70 -4.97 -9.89
N ALA A 88 7.48 -6.01 -9.59
CA ALA A 88 7.02 -7.27 -9.03
C ALA A 88 8.14 -7.90 -8.19
N LYS A 89 7.79 -8.59 -7.11
CA LYS A 89 8.75 -9.18 -6.18
C LYS A 89 8.24 -10.52 -5.65
N LYS A 90 9.07 -11.57 -5.80
CA LYS A 90 8.82 -12.91 -5.21
C LYS A 90 7.45 -13.49 -5.59
N MET A 91 7.06 -13.34 -6.86
CA MET A 91 5.84 -13.93 -7.41
C MET A 91 6.15 -14.58 -8.76
N GLN A 92 5.40 -15.61 -9.09
CA GLN A 92 5.40 -16.22 -10.40
C GLN A 92 4.37 -15.49 -11.26
N VAL A 93 4.77 -15.03 -12.43
CA VAL A 93 3.88 -14.35 -13.39
C VAL A 93 3.68 -15.24 -14.61
N SER A 94 2.44 -15.33 -15.06
CA SER A 94 2.01 -16.13 -16.20
C SER A 94 0.93 -15.40 -17.00
N ASN A 95 0.62 -15.90 -18.20
CA ASN A 95 -0.51 -15.43 -19.01
C ASN A 95 -0.53 -13.89 -19.17
N VAL A 96 0.57 -13.34 -19.68
CA VAL A 96 0.73 -11.89 -19.85
C VAL A 96 0.24 -11.47 -21.23
N PHE A 97 -0.86 -10.71 -21.25
CA PHE A 97 -1.49 -10.25 -22.47
C PHE A 97 -1.63 -8.73 -22.52
N LEU A 98 -1.42 -8.16 -23.70
CA LEU A 98 -1.71 -6.77 -24.03
C LEU A 98 -3.00 -6.72 -24.84
N PHE A 99 -3.96 -5.95 -24.35
CA PHE A 99 -5.18 -5.60 -25.06
C PHE A 99 -5.01 -4.18 -25.60
N GLY A 100 -5.10 -4.03 -26.91
CA GLY A 100 -5.01 -2.74 -27.57
C GLY A 100 -5.91 -2.65 -28.81
N PRO A 101 -5.84 -1.54 -29.55
CA PRO A 101 -6.67 -1.33 -30.75
C PRO A 101 -6.44 -2.38 -31.84
N GLU A 102 -5.27 -3.02 -31.85
CA GLU A 102 -4.86 -4.05 -32.81
C GLU A 102 -5.31 -5.46 -32.39
N GLY A 103 -6.01 -5.59 -31.25
CA GLY A 103 -6.44 -6.86 -30.67
C GLY A 103 -5.62 -7.27 -29.44
N VAL A 104 -5.62 -8.58 -29.17
CA VAL A 104 -4.95 -9.19 -28.02
C VAL A 104 -3.61 -9.77 -28.46
N LYS A 105 -2.55 -9.48 -27.71
CA LYS A 105 -1.19 -10.00 -27.98
C LYS A 105 -0.57 -10.57 -26.71
N SER A 106 0.23 -11.62 -26.85
CA SER A 106 1.10 -12.08 -25.75
C SER A 106 2.31 -11.16 -25.64
N LEU A 107 2.79 -10.90 -24.43
CA LEU A 107 4.03 -10.15 -24.19
C LEU A 107 5.14 -11.08 -23.72
N ASP A 108 6.37 -10.81 -24.15
CA ASP A 108 7.55 -11.45 -23.57
C ASP A 108 7.85 -10.81 -22.21
N VAL A 109 8.24 -11.63 -21.22
CA VAL A 109 8.48 -11.18 -19.85
C VAL A 109 9.94 -11.35 -19.50
N LEU A 110 10.59 -10.26 -19.14
CA LEU A 110 11.94 -10.25 -18.56
C LEU A 110 11.85 -9.83 -17.10
N GLU A 111 12.52 -10.55 -16.21
CA GLU A 111 12.58 -10.22 -14.79
C GLU A 111 13.96 -9.72 -14.40
N TYR A 112 14.02 -8.60 -13.68
CA TYR A 112 15.23 -8.07 -13.08
C TYR A 112 15.10 -7.96 -11.55
N PRO A 113 15.52 -9.02 -10.81
CA PRO A 113 15.29 -9.11 -9.37
C PRO A 113 15.97 -8.00 -8.56
N ARG A 114 17.12 -7.49 -9.01
CA ARG A 114 17.89 -6.47 -8.28
C ARG A 114 17.08 -5.19 -8.03
N PHE A 115 16.21 -4.80 -8.96
CA PHE A 115 15.31 -3.66 -8.82
C PHE A 115 13.84 -4.05 -8.58
N HIS A 116 13.56 -5.36 -8.45
CA HIS A 116 12.20 -5.89 -8.37
C HIS A 116 11.33 -5.40 -9.54
N GLN A 117 11.85 -5.45 -10.76
CA GLN A 117 11.18 -4.97 -11.97
C GLN A 117 10.89 -6.12 -12.93
N LEU A 118 9.78 -6.01 -13.64
CA LEU A 118 9.44 -6.78 -14.84
C LEU A 118 9.45 -5.82 -16.02
N ALA A 119 9.96 -6.28 -17.16
CA ALA A 119 9.77 -5.64 -18.45
C ALA A 119 8.89 -6.57 -19.30
N LEU A 120 7.74 -6.04 -19.74
CA LEU A 120 6.81 -6.71 -20.64
C LEU A 120 7.05 -6.14 -22.03
N ILE A 121 7.53 -6.97 -22.95
CA ILE A 121 7.99 -6.56 -24.28
C ILE A 121 6.92 -6.89 -25.31
N SER A 122 6.53 -5.88 -26.07
CA SER A 122 5.60 -5.98 -27.18
C SER A 122 6.37 -6.10 -28.50
N ASP A 123 5.84 -6.89 -29.43
CA ASP A 123 6.34 -6.99 -30.81
C ASP A 123 6.04 -5.73 -31.65
N THR A 124 5.22 -4.84 -31.12
CA THR A 124 4.72 -3.64 -31.78
C THR A 124 4.76 -2.44 -30.86
N VAL A 125 4.96 -1.27 -31.44
CA VAL A 125 5.04 -0.01 -30.71
C VAL A 125 3.67 0.35 -30.13
N LEU A 126 3.64 0.53 -28.81
CA LEU A 126 2.55 1.17 -28.10
C LEU A 126 2.60 2.66 -28.45
N THR A 127 1.56 3.15 -29.11
CA THR A 127 1.53 4.50 -29.66
C THR A 127 1.06 5.51 -28.61
N LYS A 128 1.77 6.63 -28.52
CA LYS A 128 1.40 7.78 -27.70
C LYS A 128 -0.05 8.21 -27.92
N GLY A 129 -0.72 8.56 -26.83
CA GLY A 129 -2.10 9.04 -26.81
C GLY A 129 -3.14 7.93 -26.97
N ARG A 130 -2.73 6.67 -27.12
CA ARG A 130 -3.63 5.51 -27.11
C ARG A 130 -3.67 4.87 -25.72
N LYS A 131 -4.78 4.21 -25.45
CA LYS A 131 -4.99 3.40 -24.26
C LYS A 131 -4.75 1.92 -24.56
N TYR A 132 -4.17 1.25 -23.59
CA TYR A 132 -3.95 -0.19 -23.60
C TYR A 132 -4.38 -0.76 -22.26
N GLU A 133 -4.65 -2.06 -22.20
CA GLU A 133 -4.80 -2.80 -20.94
C GLU A 133 -3.78 -3.93 -20.92
N VAL A 134 -3.05 -4.08 -19.82
CA VAL A 134 -2.21 -5.26 -19.61
C VAL A 134 -2.84 -6.18 -18.59
N HIS A 135 -2.95 -7.45 -18.95
CA HIS A 135 -3.43 -8.53 -18.12
C HIS A 135 -2.24 -9.36 -17.66
N LEU A 136 -2.15 -9.64 -16.35
CA LEU A 136 -1.19 -10.56 -15.78
C LEU A 136 -1.88 -11.49 -14.80
N GLU A 137 -1.63 -12.79 -14.92
CA GLU A 137 -1.92 -13.75 -13.85
C GLU A 137 -0.67 -13.94 -12.99
N PHE A 138 -0.85 -14.14 -11.69
CA PHE A 138 0.27 -14.34 -10.77
C PHE A 138 -0.06 -15.29 -9.62
N ALA A 139 0.97 -15.90 -9.07
CA ALA A 139 0.91 -16.75 -7.88
C ALA A 139 2.08 -16.46 -6.95
N ALA A 140 1.83 -16.44 -5.64
CA ALA A 140 2.85 -16.20 -4.63
C ALA A 140 2.45 -16.79 -3.27
N ASN A 141 3.41 -16.90 -2.37
CA ASN A 141 3.14 -17.29 -0.99
C ASN A 141 2.80 -16.06 -0.14
N LEU A 142 1.92 -16.22 0.85
CA LEU A 142 1.74 -15.20 1.89
C LEU A 142 3.08 -14.97 2.59
N SER A 143 3.43 -13.70 2.81
CA SER A 143 4.68 -13.35 3.47
C SER A 143 4.72 -13.85 4.92
N ASP A 144 5.88 -14.36 5.33
CA ASP A 144 6.22 -14.62 6.73
C ASP A 144 6.68 -13.34 7.49
N SER A 145 6.81 -12.22 6.78
CA SER A 145 7.14 -10.92 7.36
C SER A 145 5.88 -10.11 7.64
N PHE A 146 6.01 -8.93 8.25
CA PHE A 146 4.89 -8.02 8.51
C PHE A 146 4.58 -7.05 7.35
N HIS A 147 5.02 -7.38 6.12
CA HIS A 147 4.90 -6.53 4.94
C HIS A 147 4.45 -7.32 3.71
N GLY A 148 3.90 -6.61 2.73
CA GLY A 148 3.29 -7.21 1.53
C GLY A 148 1.92 -7.77 1.88
N PHE A 149 1.53 -8.87 1.23
CA PHE A 149 0.37 -9.64 1.62
C PHE A 149 0.85 -10.80 2.50
N TYR A 150 0.54 -10.75 3.79
CA TYR A 150 1.19 -11.56 4.81
C TYR A 150 0.18 -12.30 5.67
N LYS A 151 0.61 -13.41 6.26
CA LYS A 151 -0.20 -14.19 7.20
C LYS A 151 -0.04 -13.65 8.61
N GLY A 152 -1.14 -13.60 9.35
CA GLY A 152 -1.16 -13.38 10.79
C GLY A 152 -1.92 -14.50 11.48
N SER A 153 -1.77 -14.61 12.80
CA SER A 153 -2.51 -15.60 13.58
C SER A 153 -2.94 -15.06 14.93
N TYR A 154 -3.95 -15.67 15.51
CA TYR A 154 -4.29 -15.46 16.91
C TYR A 154 -4.78 -16.76 17.53
N GLN A 155 -4.64 -16.87 18.85
CA GLN A 155 -5.12 -18.01 19.62
C GLN A 155 -6.42 -17.63 20.33
N THR A 156 -7.43 -18.47 20.19
CA THR A 156 -8.70 -18.37 20.92
C THR A 156 -8.54 -18.85 22.36
N SER A 157 -9.50 -18.54 23.22
CA SER A 157 -9.52 -19.00 24.62
C SER A 157 -9.61 -20.52 24.76
N SER A 158 -10.09 -21.23 23.72
CA SER A 158 -10.11 -22.70 23.68
C SER A 158 -8.76 -23.31 23.28
N GLY A 159 -7.78 -22.49 22.89
CA GLY A 159 -6.47 -22.92 22.42
C GLY A 159 -6.36 -23.11 20.90
N GLU A 160 -7.47 -22.96 20.15
CA GLU A 160 -7.48 -23.05 18.68
C GLU A 160 -6.72 -21.86 18.07
N VAL A 161 -5.83 -22.15 17.11
CA VAL A 161 -5.11 -21.12 16.33
C VAL A 161 -5.89 -20.79 15.07
N ARG A 162 -6.25 -19.52 14.92
CA ARG A 162 -6.91 -18.95 13.74
C ARG A 162 -5.90 -18.19 12.90
N VAL A 163 -6.03 -18.30 11.58
CA VAL A 163 -5.16 -17.64 10.61
C VAL A 163 -5.95 -16.56 9.88
N LEU A 164 -5.30 -15.44 9.63
CA LEU A 164 -5.79 -14.38 8.75
C LEU A 164 -4.71 -13.99 7.73
N ALA A 165 -5.10 -13.32 6.67
CA ALA A 165 -4.18 -12.62 5.79
C ALA A 165 -4.50 -11.12 5.75
N SER A 166 -3.45 -10.30 5.80
CA SER A 166 -3.54 -8.84 5.86
C SER A 166 -2.47 -8.21 4.98
N THR A 167 -2.66 -6.93 4.64
CA THR A 167 -1.73 -6.18 3.80
C THR A 167 -1.02 -5.06 4.57
N GLN A 168 0.26 -4.87 4.31
CA GLN A 168 1.04 -3.70 4.72
C GLN A 168 1.99 -3.33 3.58
N PHE A 169 1.64 -2.30 2.80
CA PHE A 169 2.35 -2.01 1.55
C PHE A 169 3.35 -0.85 1.65
N GLU A 170 3.19 0.06 2.61
CA GLU A 170 4.15 1.15 2.75
C GLU A 170 5.54 0.62 3.17
N ALA A 171 6.63 1.03 2.50
CA ALA A 171 6.71 2.00 1.39
C ALA A 171 6.65 1.39 -0.02
N THR A 172 7.12 0.14 -0.21
CA THR A 172 7.37 -0.46 -1.53
C THR A 172 7.03 -1.96 -1.56
N PHE A 173 6.01 -2.37 -0.80
CA PHE A 173 5.64 -3.77 -0.65
C PHE A 173 4.36 -4.16 -1.39
N ALA A 174 3.64 -3.23 -2.04
CA ALA A 174 2.53 -3.57 -2.93
C ALA A 174 2.99 -4.49 -4.07
N ARG A 175 4.21 -4.25 -4.60
CA ARG A 175 4.87 -5.12 -5.59
C ARG A 175 5.10 -6.57 -5.14
N GLY A 176 4.96 -6.87 -3.84
CA GLY A 176 5.04 -8.22 -3.29
C GLY A 176 3.69 -8.93 -3.22
N ALA A 177 2.61 -8.23 -3.57
CA ALA A 177 1.23 -8.73 -3.56
C ALA A 177 0.62 -8.76 -4.96
N PHE A 178 0.97 -7.82 -5.84
CA PHE A 178 0.57 -7.82 -7.24
C PHE A 178 1.55 -7.02 -8.11
N PRO A 179 1.73 -7.37 -9.41
CA PRO A 179 2.52 -6.57 -10.33
C PRO A 179 1.92 -5.16 -10.50
N CYS A 180 2.70 -4.10 -10.28
CA CYS A 180 2.19 -2.73 -10.35
C CYS A 180 3.25 -1.65 -10.53
N PHE A 181 2.83 -0.45 -10.88
CA PHE A 181 3.68 0.74 -10.91
C PHE A 181 3.89 1.27 -9.49
N ASP A 182 4.68 0.54 -8.68
CA ASP A 182 4.82 0.76 -7.24
C ASP A 182 5.71 1.98 -6.86
N GLU A 183 5.33 3.16 -7.33
CA GLU A 183 5.83 4.45 -6.83
C GLU A 183 4.64 5.39 -6.55
N PRO A 184 4.68 6.22 -5.49
CA PRO A 184 3.51 6.97 -5.04
C PRO A 184 2.95 7.99 -6.05
N ALA A 185 3.75 8.41 -7.03
CA ALA A 185 3.32 9.33 -8.09
C ALA A 185 2.38 8.68 -9.11
N PHE A 186 2.41 7.35 -9.28
CA PHE A 186 1.55 6.61 -10.21
C PHE A 186 0.19 6.31 -9.57
N LYS A 187 -0.58 7.38 -9.29
CA LYS A 187 -1.93 7.25 -8.72
C LYS A 187 -2.91 6.71 -9.76
N ALA A 188 -3.73 5.76 -9.33
CA ALA A 188 -4.76 5.13 -10.16
C ALA A 188 -6.01 4.81 -9.33
N ASN A 189 -7.08 4.44 -10.01
CA ASN A 189 -8.26 3.83 -9.42
C ASN A 189 -8.04 2.33 -9.24
N PHE A 190 -8.68 1.71 -8.25
CA PHE A 190 -8.60 0.28 -7.99
C PHE A 190 -10.01 -0.29 -7.82
N THR A 191 -10.36 -1.33 -8.57
CA THR A 191 -11.52 -2.19 -8.27
C THR A 191 -10.99 -3.52 -7.77
N ILE A 192 -11.39 -3.92 -6.56
CA ILE A 192 -10.83 -5.10 -5.89
C ILE A 192 -11.89 -6.18 -5.81
N GLN A 193 -11.51 -7.42 -6.12
CA GLN A 193 -12.29 -8.63 -5.87
C GLN A 193 -11.49 -9.60 -5.01
N ILE A 194 -12.13 -10.20 -4.01
CA ILE A 194 -11.50 -11.17 -3.13
C ILE A 194 -12.32 -12.47 -3.12
N VAL A 195 -11.69 -13.56 -3.53
CA VAL A 195 -12.27 -14.92 -3.44
C VAL A 195 -11.92 -15.51 -2.08
N ARG A 196 -12.90 -16.05 -1.36
CA ARG A 196 -12.71 -16.61 -0.01
C ARG A 196 -13.65 -17.77 0.29
N GLU A 197 -13.29 -18.53 1.31
CA GLU A 197 -14.19 -19.53 1.92
C GLU A 197 -15.34 -18.87 2.69
N PRO A 198 -16.52 -19.52 2.81
CA PRO A 198 -17.68 -18.96 3.51
C PRO A 198 -17.46 -18.62 4.99
N ARG A 199 -16.51 -19.27 5.66
CA ARG A 199 -16.19 -19.03 7.08
C ARG A 199 -15.41 -17.73 7.34
N HIS A 200 -14.81 -17.14 6.30
CA HIS A 200 -14.07 -15.89 6.40
C HIS A 200 -14.93 -14.73 5.89
N ILE A 201 -14.60 -13.51 6.29
CA ILE A 201 -15.00 -12.27 5.65
C ILE A 201 -13.82 -11.71 4.85
N ALA A 202 -14.11 -10.85 3.87
CA ALA A 202 -13.12 -9.99 3.25
C ALA A 202 -13.52 -8.52 3.46
N ILE A 203 -12.54 -7.68 3.80
CA ILE A 203 -12.70 -6.22 3.87
C ILE A 203 -11.57 -5.56 3.08
N SER A 204 -11.86 -4.43 2.44
CA SER A 204 -10.90 -3.67 1.62
C SER A 204 -11.13 -2.16 1.77
N ASN A 205 -10.48 -1.33 0.97
CA ASN A 205 -10.56 0.13 1.02
C ASN A 205 -12.01 0.65 0.92
N MET A 206 -12.80 0.08 0.01
CA MET A 206 -14.15 0.53 -0.32
C MET A 206 -15.23 -0.40 0.24
N PRO A 207 -16.51 0.01 0.28
CA PRO A 207 -17.60 -0.89 0.65
C PRO A 207 -17.71 -2.08 -0.28
N LYS A 208 -18.17 -3.21 0.28
CA LYS A 208 -18.54 -4.37 -0.51
C LYS A 208 -19.87 -4.12 -1.22
N ILE A 209 -19.87 -4.20 -2.55
CA ILE A 209 -21.07 -3.96 -3.37
C ILE A 209 -21.89 -5.23 -3.60
N LYS A 210 -21.25 -6.40 -3.66
CA LYS A 210 -21.91 -7.70 -3.80
C LYS A 210 -20.99 -8.85 -3.41
N THR A 211 -21.60 -9.99 -3.11
CA THR A 211 -20.94 -11.30 -2.98
C THR A 211 -21.56 -12.24 -4.00
N VAL A 212 -20.73 -12.94 -4.77
CA VAL A 212 -21.16 -13.94 -5.77
C VAL A 212 -20.70 -15.32 -5.34
N GLU A 213 -21.56 -16.32 -5.47
CA GLU A 213 -21.16 -17.72 -5.27
C GLU A 213 -20.41 -18.25 -6.49
N LEU A 214 -19.24 -18.86 -6.25
CA LEU A 214 -18.43 -19.51 -7.26
C LEU A 214 -18.53 -21.04 -7.16
N PRO A 215 -18.20 -21.78 -8.24
CA PRO A 215 -18.06 -23.23 -8.18
C PRO A 215 -17.12 -23.68 -7.05
N GLY A 216 -17.45 -24.80 -6.42
CA GLY A 216 -16.67 -25.32 -5.27
C GLY A 216 -17.02 -24.68 -3.92
N GLY A 217 -18.08 -23.87 -3.84
CA GLY A 217 -18.58 -23.30 -2.59
C GLY A 217 -17.76 -22.10 -2.09
N LEU A 218 -16.94 -21.51 -2.97
CA LEU A 218 -16.22 -20.26 -2.70
C LEU A 218 -17.14 -19.06 -2.92
N LEU A 219 -16.79 -17.94 -2.29
CA LEU A 219 -17.49 -16.67 -2.43
C LEU A 219 -16.53 -15.63 -2.99
N GLU A 220 -16.97 -14.85 -3.97
CA GLU A 220 -16.24 -13.70 -4.51
C GLU A 220 -16.90 -12.39 -4.03
N ASP A 221 -16.19 -11.65 -3.19
CA ASP A 221 -16.60 -10.33 -2.73
C ASP A 221 -16.09 -9.26 -3.70
N HIS A 222 -16.99 -8.44 -4.23
CA HIS A 222 -16.63 -7.29 -5.07
C HIS A 222 -16.73 -6.01 -4.24
N PHE A 223 -15.68 -5.20 -4.28
CA PHE A 223 -15.63 -3.88 -3.64
C PHE A 223 -15.84 -2.78 -4.67
N ASP A 224 -16.40 -1.65 -4.23
CA ASP A 224 -16.56 -0.48 -5.09
C ASP A 224 -15.20 0.07 -5.55
N THR A 225 -15.18 0.81 -6.66
CA THR A 225 -13.95 1.37 -7.21
C THR A 225 -13.44 2.51 -6.32
N THR A 226 -12.14 2.47 -5.98
CA THR A 226 -11.53 3.53 -5.17
C THR A 226 -11.46 4.86 -5.91
N VAL A 227 -11.32 5.96 -5.15
CA VAL A 227 -10.78 7.21 -5.70
C VAL A 227 -9.32 7.01 -6.16
N LYS A 228 -8.79 7.98 -6.92
CA LYS A 228 -7.37 7.95 -7.35
C LYS A 228 -6.43 7.99 -6.14
N MET A 229 -5.68 6.92 -5.95
CA MET A 229 -4.75 6.76 -4.84
C MET A 229 -3.46 6.05 -5.26
N SER A 230 -2.46 6.06 -4.40
CA SER A 230 -1.18 5.40 -4.63
C SER A 230 -1.24 3.92 -4.24
N THR A 231 -0.42 3.07 -4.88
CA THR A 231 -0.37 1.60 -4.66
C THR A 231 -0.18 1.21 -3.19
N TYR A 232 0.62 1.97 -2.43
CA TYR A 232 0.92 1.67 -1.03
C TYR A 232 -0.30 1.78 -0.08
N LEU A 233 -1.41 2.35 -0.56
CA LEU A 233 -2.65 2.51 0.20
C LEU A 233 -3.70 1.44 -0.11
N VAL A 234 -3.45 0.60 -1.10
CA VAL A 234 -4.31 -0.56 -1.35
C VAL A 234 -4.26 -1.45 -0.12
N ALA A 235 -5.42 -1.87 0.37
CA ALA A 235 -5.51 -2.78 1.49
C ALA A 235 -6.66 -3.77 1.34
N TYR A 236 -6.41 -5.00 1.76
CA TYR A 236 -7.43 -6.04 1.88
C TYR A 236 -7.05 -7.03 2.97
N ILE A 237 -8.06 -7.53 3.68
CA ILE A 237 -7.90 -8.47 4.80
C ILE A 237 -8.89 -9.60 4.62
N VAL A 238 -8.44 -10.84 4.81
CA VAL A 238 -9.28 -12.04 4.87
C VAL A 238 -9.12 -12.67 6.25
N CYS A 239 -10.21 -12.69 7.03
CA CYS A 239 -10.21 -13.10 8.44
C CYS A 239 -11.62 -13.53 8.89
N ASP A 240 -11.81 -13.81 10.17
CA ASP A 240 -13.09 -14.11 10.84
C ASP A 240 -13.42 -13.09 11.94
N PHE A 241 -13.01 -11.83 11.76
CA PHE A 241 -13.25 -10.75 12.71
C PHE A 241 -14.73 -10.40 12.86
N LEU A 242 -15.07 -9.84 14.01
CA LEU A 242 -16.35 -9.18 14.24
C LEU A 242 -16.18 -7.66 14.14
N SER A 243 -17.28 -6.96 13.88
CA SER A 243 -17.30 -5.50 13.83
C SER A 243 -18.36 -4.89 14.75
N VAL A 244 -18.06 -3.69 15.25
CA VAL A 244 -19.06 -2.74 15.76
C VAL A 244 -19.02 -1.48 14.92
N SER A 245 -20.20 -0.93 14.63
CA SER A 245 -20.33 0.18 13.69
C SER A 245 -21.13 1.35 14.28
N GLY A 246 -20.90 2.54 13.74
CA GLY A 246 -21.65 3.74 14.04
C GLY A 246 -21.46 4.76 12.93
N THR A 247 -22.42 5.67 12.78
CA THR A 247 -22.42 6.65 11.70
C THR A 247 -22.03 8.03 12.23
N THR A 248 -21.23 8.77 11.48
CA THR A 248 -20.89 10.16 11.77
C THR A 248 -22.07 11.09 11.51
N GLN A 249 -21.98 12.34 11.98
CA GLN A 249 -23.02 13.35 11.66
C GLN A 249 -23.09 13.65 10.17
N HIS A 250 -21.97 13.47 9.46
CA HIS A 250 -21.83 13.66 8.02
C HIS A 250 -22.20 12.41 7.19
N GLY A 251 -22.70 11.34 7.83
CA GLY A 251 -23.23 10.16 7.15
C GLY A 251 -22.18 9.11 6.75
N VAL A 252 -20.94 9.21 7.25
CA VAL A 252 -19.89 8.21 7.01
C VAL A 252 -20.06 7.05 7.99
N GLU A 253 -20.06 5.82 7.48
CA GLU A 253 -20.09 4.63 8.33
C GLU A 253 -18.69 4.33 8.88
N ILE A 254 -18.54 4.24 10.19
CA ILE A 254 -17.30 3.84 10.85
C ILE A 254 -17.49 2.47 11.47
N SER A 255 -16.58 1.55 11.16
CA SER A 255 -16.57 0.19 11.73
C SER A 255 -15.23 -0.14 12.38
N ILE A 256 -15.27 -0.72 13.58
CA ILE A 256 -14.07 -1.23 14.26
C ILE A 256 -14.08 -2.75 14.19
N TYR A 257 -13.08 -3.32 13.53
CA TYR A 257 -12.90 -4.76 13.38
C TYR A 257 -11.88 -5.30 14.39
N ALA A 258 -12.21 -6.41 15.03
CA ALA A 258 -11.32 -7.10 15.97
C ALA A 258 -11.61 -8.61 16.00
N VAL A 259 -10.67 -9.37 16.54
CA VAL A 259 -10.91 -10.79 16.85
C VAL A 259 -12.15 -10.93 17.75
N PRO A 260 -12.97 -11.99 17.58
CA PRO A 260 -14.26 -12.11 18.27
C PRO A 260 -14.19 -11.90 19.80
N GLU A 261 -13.17 -12.44 20.46
CA GLU A 261 -13.00 -12.38 21.92
C GLU A 261 -12.61 -10.99 22.45
N LYS A 262 -12.19 -10.06 21.57
CA LYS A 262 -11.80 -8.69 21.95
C LYS A 262 -12.77 -7.64 21.43
N ILE A 263 -13.89 -8.03 20.86
CA ILE A 263 -14.86 -7.10 20.26
C ILE A 263 -15.43 -6.10 21.30
N ASN A 264 -15.50 -6.49 22.57
CA ASN A 264 -15.95 -5.62 23.67
C ASN A 264 -14.98 -4.46 23.98
N GLN A 265 -13.73 -4.52 23.53
CA GLN A 265 -12.71 -3.48 23.75
C GLN A 265 -12.75 -2.36 22.70
N THR A 266 -13.67 -2.43 21.74
CA THR A 266 -13.75 -1.51 20.59
C THR A 266 -14.58 -0.26 20.84
N ALA A 267 -15.40 -0.22 21.89
CA ALA A 267 -16.38 0.85 22.13
C ALA A 267 -15.73 2.25 22.24
N PHE A 268 -14.59 2.34 22.95
CA PHE A 268 -13.83 3.58 23.03
C PHE A 268 -13.28 4.01 21.67
N ALA A 269 -12.85 3.05 20.85
CA ALA A 269 -12.33 3.31 19.51
C ALA A 269 -13.38 3.89 18.59
N LEU A 270 -14.56 3.26 18.55
CA LEU A 270 -15.66 3.70 17.73
C LEU A 270 -16.09 5.12 18.08
N SER A 271 -16.33 5.40 19.38
CA SER A 271 -16.75 6.73 19.83
C SER A 271 -15.72 7.81 19.52
N ALA A 272 -14.43 7.51 19.69
CA ALA A 272 -13.36 8.46 19.38
C ALA A 272 -13.22 8.68 17.87
N ALA A 273 -13.31 7.63 17.06
CA ALA A 273 -13.18 7.72 15.60
C ALA A 273 -14.30 8.59 15.00
N ILE A 274 -15.55 8.40 15.45
CA ILE A 274 -16.70 9.21 15.02
C ILE A 274 -16.46 10.69 15.34
N LYS A 275 -16.11 11.01 16.59
CA LYS A 275 -15.88 12.40 17.01
C LYS A 275 -14.72 13.05 16.28
N LEU A 276 -13.64 12.30 16.05
CA LEU A 276 -12.47 12.82 15.32
C LEU A 276 -12.80 13.07 13.85
N LEU A 277 -13.53 12.16 13.19
CA LEU A 277 -13.87 12.34 11.79
C LEU A 277 -14.81 13.53 11.60
N ASP A 278 -15.86 13.65 12.42
CA ASP A 278 -16.72 14.84 12.43
C ASP A 278 -15.92 16.13 12.66
N PHE A 279 -15.03 16.14 13.66
CA PHE A 279 -14.18 17.30 13.93
C PHE A 279 -13.32 17.68 12.72
N TYR A 280 -12.75 16.71 12.00
CA TYR A 280 -11.87 17.00 10.89
C TYR A 280 -12.62 17.44 9.63
N ASP A 281 -13.79 16.86 9.37
CA ASP A 281 -14.67 17.31 8.30
C ASP A 281 -15.06 18.79 8.53
N ASP A 282 -15.47 19.14 9.75
CA ASP A 282 -15.80 20.52 10.14
C ASP A 282 -14.57 21.45 10.10
N TYR A 283 -13.43 20.98 10.64
CA TYR A 283 -12.23 21.82 10.79
C TYR A 283 -11.55 22.13 9.46
N PHE A 284 -11.49 21.16 8.55
CA PHE A 284 -10.90 21.36 7.24
C PHE A 284 -11.88 21.93 6.21
N ASP A 285 -13.18 21.91 6.50
CA ASP A 285 -14.25 22.30 5.57
C ASP A 285 -14.15 21.54 4.25
N ILE A 286 -13.78 20.26 4.35
CA ILE A 286 -13.74 19.32 3.24
C ILE A 286 -14.34 18.03 3.81
N PRO A 287 -15.38 17.45 3.19
CA PRO A 287 -16.01 16.23 3.69
C PRO A 287 -15.14 15.00 3.39
N TYR A 288 -15.16 14.02 4.28
CA TYR A 288 -14.46 12.76 4.04
C TYR A 288 -15.00 12.10 2.75
N PRO A 289 -14.13 11.73 1.79
CA PRO A 289 -14.58 11.43 0.43
C PRO A 289 -15.08 10.01 0.22
N LEU A 290 -14.93 9.11 1.20
CA LEU A 290 -15.39 7.72 1.08
C LEU A 290 -16.66 7.49 1.92
N PRO A 291 -17.54 6.56 1.51
CA PRO A 291 -18.77 6.27 2.24
C PRO A 291 -18.54 5.59 3.60
N LYS A 292 -17.36 5.01 3.83
CA LYS A 292 -17.01 4.31 5.07
C LYS A 292 -15.55 4.46 5.46
N GLN A 293 -15.27 4.27 6.75
CA GLN A 293 -13.93 4.17 7.31
C GLN A 293 -13.86 3.00 8.31
N ASP A 294 -13.11 1.97 7.94
CA ASP A 294 -12.87 0.82 8.81
C ASP A 294 -11.56 0.99 9.58
N LEU A 295 -11.54 0.56 10.84
CA LEU A 295 -10.36 0.47 11.67
C LEU A 295 -10.19 -0.99 12.11
N ALA A 296 -9.14 -1.66 11.66
CA ALA A 296 -8.91 -3.07 11.97
C ALA A 296 -7.76 -3.26 12.98
N ALA A 297 -8.04 -3.92 14.10
CA ALA A 297 -7.03 -4.37 15.06
C ALA A 297 -6.40 -5.68 14.57
N ILE A 298 -5.15 -5.62 14.12
CA ILE A 298 -4.40 -6.77 13.61
C ILE A 298 -3.53 -7.35 14.74
N PRO A 299 -3.65 -8.66 15.05
CA PRO A 299 -2.84 -9.31 16.08
C PRO A 299 -1.33 -9.19 15.83
N ASP A 300 -0.91 -9.50 14.61
CA ASP A 300 0.48 -9.45 14.15
C ASP A 300 0.71 -8.21 13.28
N PHE A 301 1.15 -7.11 13.90
CA PHE A 301 1.39 -5.83 13.21
C PHE A 301 2.70 -5.18 13.66
N GLN A 302 3.61 -4.92 12.71
CA GLN A 302 4.94 -4.39 13.04
C GLN A 302 4.88 -2.95 13.56
N SER A 303 4.18 -2.08 12.84
CA SER A 303 4.05 -0.66 13.16
C SER A 303 3.00 -0.41 14.25
N GLY A 304 2.76 0.85 14.61
CA GLY A 304 1.63 1.22 15.48
C GLY A 304 0.31 1.21 14.73
N ALA A 305 0.28 1.82 13.54
CA ALA A 305 -0.86 1.88 12.65
C ALA A 305 -0.42 2.12 11.19
N MET A 306 -1.34 1.99 10.25
CA MET A 306 -1.17 2.36 8.84
C MET A 306 -2.46 2.99 8.29
N GLU A 307 -2.32 4.09 7.55
CA GLU A 307 -3.41 4.92 7.06
C GLU A 307 -4.03 4.47 5.71
N ASN A 308 -4.18 3.16 5.47
CA ASN A 308 -4.77 2.72 4.21
C ASN A 308 -6.18 3.31 4.05
N TRP A 309 -6.46 3.89 2.88
CA TRP A 309 -7.62 4.77 2.71
C TRP A 309 -8.92 3.96 2.85
N GLY A 310 -9.76 4.30 3.83
CA GLY A 310 -10.99 3.56 4.12
C GLY A 310 -10.82 2.26 4.90
N LEU A 311 -9.59 1.79 5.13
CA LEU A 311 -9.28 0.59 5.94
C LEU A 311 -7.97 0.77 6.70
N THR A 312 -7.99 1.53 7.78
CA THR A 312 -6.80 1.77 8.59
C THR A 312 -6.52 0.55 9.48
N THR A 313 -5.26 0.12 9.53
CA THR A 313 -4.84 -1.04 10.32
C THR A 313 -4.05 -0.60 11.54
N TYR A 314 -4.21 -1.30 12.65
CA TYR A 314 -3.59 -0.97 13.92
C TYR A 314 -3.05 -2.23 14.59
N ARG A 315 -1.97 -2.08 15.36
CA ARG A 315 -1.68 -3.04 16.41
C ARG A 315 -2.82 -3.02 17.43
N GLU A 316 -3.18 -4.16 18.00
CA GLU A 316 -4.25 -4.25 19.00
C GLU A 316 -4.11 -3.23 20.14
N THR A 317 -2.90 -3.06 20.67
CA THR A 317 -2.59 -2.09 21.76
C THR A 317 -2.77 -0.62 21.36
N ALA A 318 -2.84 -0.32 20.06
CA ALA A 318 -3.06 1.02 19.54
C ALA A 318 -4.54 1.31 19.24
N LEU A 319 -5.42 0.30 19.28
CA LEU A 319 -6.84 0.45 18.95
C LEU A 319 -7.78 0.04 20.07
N LEU A 320 -7.52 -1.09 20.72
CA LEU A 320 -8.41 -1.72 21.70
C LEU A 320 -8.16 -1.16 23.11
N PHE A 321 -9.24 -0.94 23.86
CA PHE A 321 -9.20 -0.40 25.22
C PHE A 321 -10.08 -1.24 26.16
N ASP A 322 -9.48 -1.76 27.22
CA ASP A 322 -10.15 -2.51 28.28
C ASP A 322 -10.25 -1.63 29.54
N PRO A 323 -11.46 -1.22 29.98
CA PRO A 323 -11.62 -0.35 31.14
C PRO A 323 -11.04 -0.90 32.46
N GLU A 324 -10.93 -2.22 32.60
CA GLU A 324 -10.43 -2.86 33.83
C GLU A 324 -8.91 -3.02 33.83
N LYS A 325 -8.28 -3.09 32.64
CA LYS A 325 -6.85 -3.42 32.50
C LYS A 325 -6.02 -2.32 31.84
N SER A 326 -6.61 -1.48 31.00
CA SER A 326 -5.90 -0.42 30.29
C SER A 326 -5.72 0.82 31.17
N SER A 327 -4.50 1.37 31.15
CA SER A 327 -4.15 2.57 31.89
C SER A 327 -4.68 3.85 31.22
N ALA A 328 -4.67 4.96 31.96
CA ALA A 328 -4.92 6.29 31.39
C ALA A 328 -3.90 6.65 30.29
N SER A 329 -2.66 6.19 30.42
CA SER A 329 -1.62 6.37 29.39
C SER A 329 -1.96 5.62 28.11
N ASP A 330 -2.50 4.39 28.22
CA ASP A 330 -2.93 3.62 27.05
C ASP A 330 -4.08 4.33 26.34
N LYS A 331 -5.06 4.83 27.09
CA LYS A 331 -6.16 5.64 26.55
C LYS A 331 -5.66 6.85 25.75
N LEU A 332 -4.64 7.55 26.26
CA LEU A 332 -4.02 8.68 25.59
C LEU A 332 -3.24 8.23 24.33
N GLY A 333 -2.45 7.17 24.42
CA GLY A 333 -1.68 6.62 23.30
C GLY A 333 -2.59 6.20 22.14
N ILE A 334 -3.64 5.46 22.47
CA ILE A 334 -4.71 5.05 21.55
C ILE A 334 -5.35 6.27 20.86
N THR A 335 -5.61 7.35 21.60
CA THR A 335 -6.16 8.60 21.03
C THR A 335 -5.14 9.29 20.10
N LYS A 336 -3.87 9.32 20.48
CA LYS A 336 -2.79 9.97 19.70
C LYS A 336 -2.50 9.25 18.39
N VAL A 337 -2.45 7.92 18.39
CA VAL A 337 -2.20 7.13 17.18
C VAL A 337 -3.29 7.41 16.14
N ARG A 338 -4.57 7.40 16.54
CA ARG A 338 -5.68 7.72 15.63
C ARG A 338 -5.60 9.14 15.06
N LYS A 339 -5.25 10.14 15.87
CA LYS A 339 -5.04 11.53 15.41
C LYS A 339 -3.98 11.60 14.29
N ASN A 340 -2.97 10.73 14.33
CA ASN A 340 -1.92 10.68 13.33
C ASN A 340 -2.27 9.87 12.08
N THR A 341 -3.17 8.88 12.20
CA THR A 341 -3.66 8.07 11.07
C THR A 341 -4.80 8.75 10.29
N VAL A 342 -5.26 9.93 10.70
CA VAL A 342 -6.35 10.61 10.01
C VAL A 342 -5.94 11.04 8.59
N VAL A 343 -6.78 10.58 7.64
CA VAL A 343 -6.71 10.62 6.17
C VAL A 343 -6.59 12.04 5.57
N TRP A 344 -6.65 13.10 6.37
CA TRP A 344 -6.50 14.46 5.86
C TRP A 344 -5.03 14.85 5.56
N LYS A 345 -4.04 14.21 6.21
CA LYS A 345 -2.63 14.64 6.15
C LYS A 345 -1.89 14.30 4.84
N PRO A 346 -1.99 13.10 4.24
CA PRO A 346 -1.24 12.76 3.02
C PRO A 346 -2.05 12.89 1.72
N HIS A 347 -3.38 12.73 1.77
CA HIS A 347 -4.16 12.39 0.58
C HIS A 347 -4.54 13.60 -0.29
N PHE A 348 -4.76 14.77 0.31
CA PHE A 348 -5.13 16.00 -0.42
C PHE A 348 -3.95 16.89 -0.81
N ARG A 349 -2.85 16.93 -0.04
CA ARG A 349 -1.74 17.88 -0.26
C ARG A 349 -0.75 17.51 -1.36
N VAL A 350 -0.78 16.28 -1.88
CA VAL A 350 0.10 15.89 -3.00
C VAL A 350 -0.25 16.63 -4.30
N SER A 351 -1.39 17.33 -4.38
CA SER A 351 -1.82 18.02 -5.61
C SER A 351 -1.30 19.46 -5.79
N LYS A 352 -0.68 20.12 -4.80
CA LYS A 352 -0.44 21.58 -4.91
C LYS A 352 0.93 22.13 -4.49
N ALA A 353 1.89 21.30 -4.08
CA ALA A 353 3.23 21.79 -3.75
C ALA A 353 4.32 20.90 -4.36
N PHE A 354 5.31 21.56 -4.99
CA PHE A 354 6.57 21.04 -5.52
C PHE A 354 6.60 20.62 -7.00
N SER A 355 6.54 21.64 -7.87
CA SER A 355 6.97 21.55 -9.29
C SER A 355 8.45 21.95 -9.50
N GLU A 356 9.21 22.34 -8.48
CA GLU A 356 10.56 22.86 -8.68
C GLU A 356 11.52 22.35 -7.61
N ARG A 357 12.62 21.74 -8.07
CA ARG A 357 13.83 21.27 -7.34
C ARG A 357 13.82 19.80 -6.90
N GLY A 358 14.60 19.01 -7.64
CA GLY A 358 14.76 17.56 -7.53
C GLY A 358 15.57 17.07 -6.33
N THR A 359 14.97 17.12 -5.15
CA THR A 359 15.39 16.33 -3.98
C THR A 359 14.13 15.74 -3.35
N HIS A 360 13.86 14.45 -3.60
CA HIS A 360 12.60 13.81 -3.21
C HIS A 360 12.69 13.25 -1.78
N TYR A 361 12.34 14.06 -0.79
CA TYR A 361 11.90 13.56 0.52
C TYR A 361 10.37 13.52 0.54
N ILE A 362 9.79 12.35 0.78
CA ILE A 362 8.38 12.24 1.17
C ILE A 362 8.33 12.76 2.61
N ILE A 363 7.92 14.03 2.78
CA ILE A 363 7.75 14.63 4.10
C ILE A 363 6.41 14.13 4.65
N HIS A 364 6.45 13.13 5.52
CA HIS A 364 5.33 12.82 6.40
C HIS A 364 5.15 13.99 7.37
N PHE A 365 4.04 14.72 7.28
CA PHE A 365 3.70 15.73 8.27
C PHE A 365 3.32 15.05 9.60
N HIS A 366 4.31 14.87 10.48
CA HIS A 366 4.05 14.72 11.92
C HIS A 366 3.58 16.08 12.44
N ILE A 367 2.27 16.33 12.42
CA ILE A 367 1.69 17.38 13.27
C ILE A 367 1.67 16.83 14.70
N ASP A 368 2.75 17.06 15.43
CA ASP A 368 2.76 17.02 16.88
C ASP A 368 2.04 18.30 17.35
N CYS A 369 0.73 18.20 17.56
CA CYS A 369 -0.03 19.25 18.24
C CYS A 369 -0.08 18.87 19.72
N SER A 370 0.92 19.30 20.47
CA SER A 370 0.82 19.58 21.89
C SER A 370 -0.12 20.76 22.09
N LEU A 371 -1.36 20.46 22.47
CA LEU A 371 -2.24 21.34 23.24
C LEU A 371 -2.88 20.52 24.35
#